data_AF-A0A969RZJ4-F1
#
_entry.id   AF-A0A969RZJ4-F1
#
_cell.length_a   1.000
_cell.length_b   1.000
_cell.length_c   1.000
_cell.angle_alpha   90.00
_cell.angle_beta   90.00
_cell.angle_gamma   90.00
#
_symmetry.space_group_name_H-M   'P 1'
#
loop_
_entity.id
_entity.type
_entity.pdbx_description
1 polymer ?
#
loop_
_entity_poly.entity_id
_entity_poly.type
_entity_poly.pdbx_seq_one_letter_code
_entity_poly.pdbx_strand_id
1 'polypeptide(L)'
;MNVMQQALDQSDATLLRRSAHSLKASSAMLGAPRLAELCGQLDEALCEVSILTQEGIQVAEIEIEFQQVQAGLSAERQRCHSEELGESE
;
A
#
# COMPACT_ATOMS: atom_id res chain seq x y z
N MET A 1 -6.64 10.29 4.58
CA MET A 1 -6.47 9.61 5.88
C MET A 1 -6.21 8.14 5.60
N ASN A 2 -5.02 7.66 5.92
CA ASN A 2 -4.58 6.31 5.59
C ASN A 2 -5.15 5.32 6.63
N VAL A 3 -5.98 4.36 6.19
CA VAL A 3 -6.70 3.42 7.08
C VAL A 3 -5.74 2.61 7.95
N MET A 4 -4.52 2.36 7.47
CA MET A 4 -3.48 1.66 8.24
C MET A 4 -2.97 2.47 9.43
N GLN A 5 -2.73 3.78 9.26
CA GLN A 5 -2.36 4.66 10.38
C GLN A 5 -3.46 4.72 11.43
N GLN A 6 -4.71 4.80 10.99
CA GLN A 6 -5.85 4.82 11.92
C GLN A 6 -6.01 3.50 12.68
N ALA A 7 -5.68 2.37 12.04
CA ALA A 7 -5.65 1.06 12.70
C ALA A 7 -4.50 0.98 13.71
N LEU A 8 -3.35 1.58 13.41
CA LEU A 8 -2.23 1.71 14.34
C LEU A 8 -2.59 2.54 15.58
N ASP A 9 -3.18 3.72 15.37
CA ASP A 9 -3.60 4.63 16.44
C ASP A 9 -4.66 3.99 17.35
N GLN A 10 -5.53 3.14 16.79
CA GLN A 10 -6.56 2.42 17.53
C GLN A 10 -6.06 1.08 18.10
N SER A 11 -4.78 0.72 17.89
CA SER A 11 -4.23 -0.61 18.21
C SER A 11 -5.06 -1.77 17.64
N ASP A 12 -5.75 -1.55 16.52
CA ASP A 12 -6.63 -2.52 15.88
C ASP A 12 -5.84 -3.35 14.86
N ALA A 13 -5.15 -4.37 15.37
CA ALA A 13 -4.38 -5.31 14.56
C ALA A 13 -5.23 -6.03 13.51
N THR A 14 -6.54 -6.21 13.75
CA THR A 14 -7.44 -6.88 12.80
C THR A 14 -7.74 -5.99 11.60
N LEU A 15 -8.01 -4.71 11.86
CA LEU A 15 -8.22 -3.72 10.82
C LEU A 15 -6.94 -3.52 10.00
N LEU A 16 -5.79 -3.42 10.67
CA LEU A 16 -4.49 -3.27 10.01
C LEU A 16 -4.18 -4.46 9.10
N ARG A 17 -4.40 -5.69 9.59
CA ARG A 17 -4.20 -6.92 8.81
C ARG A 17 -5.10 -6.96 7.57
N ARG A 18 -6.39 -6.66 7.71
CA ARG A 18 -7.31 -6.62 6.56
C ARG A 18 -6.89 -5.60 5.52
N SER A 19 -6.46 -4.42 5.96
CA SER A 19 -5.94 -3.39 5.07
C SER A 19 -4.67 -3.84 4.35
N ALA A 20 -3.71 -4.43 5.06
CA ALA A 20 -2.47 -4.96 4.48
C ALA A 20 -2.74 -6.07 3.47
N HIS A 21 -3.63 -7.01 3.82
CA HIS A 21 -4.02 -8.11 2.96
C HIS A 21 -4.71 -7.63 1.66
N SER A 22 -5.64 -6.67 1.80
CA SER A 22 -6.30 -6.08 0.63
C SER A 22 -5.31 -5.31 -0.24
N LEU A 23 -4.38 -4.57 0.38
CA LEU A 23 -3.37 -3.81 -0.34
C LEU A 23 -2.37 -4.72 -1.06
N LYS A 24 -1.97 -5.85 -0.45
CA LYS A 24 -1.12 -6.87 -1.07
C LYS A 24 -1.73 -7.40 -2.36
N ALA A 25 -3.02 -7.79 -2.32
CA ALA A 25 -3.73 -8.31 -3.48
C ALA A 25 -3.81 -7.26 -4.61
N SER A 26 -4.18 -6.02 -4.26
CA SER A 26 -4.22 -4.92 -5.23
C SER A 26 -2.84 -4.62 -5.83
N SER A 27 -1.79 -4.59 -5.00
CA SER A 27 -0.41 -4.28 -5.44
C SER A 27 0.16 -5.36 -6.35
N ALA A 28 -0.12 -6.63 -6.06
CA ALA A 28 0.24 -7.75 -6.93
C ALA A 28 -0.46 -7.66 -8.30
N MET A 29 -1.74 -7.30 -8.32
CA MET A 29 -2.49 -7.08 -9.58
C MET A 29 -1.99 -5.88 -10.38
N LEU A 30 -1.52 -4.83 -9.70
CA LEU A 30 -0.98 -3.60 -10.31
C LEU A 30 0.45 -3.77 -10.83
N GLY A 31 1.09 -4.93 -10.63
CA GLY A 31 2.48 -5.14 -11.03
C GLY A 31 3.49 -4.45 -10.12
N ALA A 32 3.14 -4.21 -8.85
CA ALA A 32 4.01 -3.65 -7.82
C ALA A 32 4.47 -4.74 -6.83
N PRO A 33 5.38 -5.66 -7.24
CA PRO A 33 5.77 -6.82 -6.44
C PRO A 33 6.43 -6.44 -5.11
N ARG A 34 7.21 -5.36 -5.10
CA ARG A 34 7.90 -4.88 -3.89
C ARG A 34 6.93 -4.41 -2.81
N LEU A 35 5.87 -3.71 -3.22
CA LEU A 35 4.80 -3.29 -2.32
C LEU A 35 3.99 -4.48 -1.80
N ALA A 36 3.76 -5.50 -2.63
CA ALA A 36 3.09 -6.73 -2.23
C ALA A 36 3.93 -7.55 -1.23
N GLU A 37 5.26 -7.58 -1.38
CA GLU A 37 6.20 -8.18 -0.41
C GLU A 37 6.15 -7.47 0.94
N LEU A 38 6.25 -6.14 0.96
CA LEU A 38 6.19 -5.36 2.20
C LEU A 38 4.85 -5.53 2.93
N CYS A 39 3.73 -5.52 2.19
CA CYS A 39 2.42 -5.83 2.77
C CYS A 39 2.32 -7.27 3.31
N GLY A 40 3.02 -8.22 2.67
CA GLY A 40 3.11 -9.60 3.13
C GLY A 40 3.90 -9.74 4.42
N GLN A 41 5.03 -9.05 4.53
CA GLN A 41 5.85 -9.02 5.75
C GLN A 41 5.07 -8.41 6.92
N LEU A 42 4.30 -7.34 6.68
CA LEU A 42 3.42 -6.76 7.69
C LEU A 42 2.28 -7.72 8.09
N ASP A 43 1.63 -8.40 7.13
CA ASP A 43 0.57 -9.38 7.43
C ASP A 43 1.11 -10.56 8.26
N GLU A 44 2.33 -11.01 7.98
CA GLU A 44 3.02 -12.08 8.70
C GLU A 44 3.44 -11.63 10.12
N ALA A 45 4.01 -10.42 10.26
CA ALA A 45 4.35 -9.82 11.54
C ALA A 45 3.11 -9.60 12.44
N LEU A 46 1.96 -9.25 11.86
CA LEU A 46 0.70 -9.10 12.60
C LEU A 46 0.06 -10.44 13.00
N CYS A 47 0.41 -11.52 12.30
CA CYS A 47 -0.02 -12.87 12.63
C CYS A 47 0.78 -13.42 13.83
N GLU A 48 2.05 -13.04 13.92
CA GLU A 48 2.95 -13.34 15.03
C GLU A 48 2.68 -12.38 16.21
N VAL A 49 1.56 -12.62 16.91
CA VAL A 49 1.11 -11.87 18.10
C VAL A 49 2.28 -11.55 19.04
N SER A 50 2.66 -10.26 19.17
CA SER A 50 3.10 -9.62 20.44
C SER A 50 3.77 -8.23 20.31
N ILE A 51 3.95 -7.57 19.15
CA ILE A 51 4.91 -6.45 19.11
C ILE A 51 4.40 -5.18 18.42
N LEU A 52 3.27 -4.63 18.91
CA LEU A 52 2.66 -3.32 18.50
C LEU A 52 3.63 -2.11 18.45
N THR A 53 4.87 -2.27 18.89
CA THR A 53 5.93 -1.25 18.87
C THR A 53 6.81 -1.29 17.63
N GLN A 54 6.91 -2.41 16.92
CA GLN A 54 7.79 -2.56 15.74
C GLN A 54 7.05 -2.37 14.41
N GLU A 55 5.71 -2.48 14.37
CA GLU A 55 4.93 -2.33 13.15
C GLU A 55 4.75 -0.87 12.74
N GLY A 56 4.88 0.10 13.66
CA GLY A 56 4.82 1.51 13.29
C GLY A 56 5.93 1.93 12.31
N ILE A 57 7.10 1.30 12.41
CA ILE A 57 8.21 1.51 11.47
C ILE A 57 7.90 0.86 10.12
N GLN A 58 7.37 -0.37 10.12
CA GLN A 58 6.99 -1.08 8.89
C GLN A 58 5.85 -0.39 8.13
N VAL A 59 4.85 0.14 8.84
CA VAL A 59 3.72 0.86 8.22
C VAL A 59 4.19 2.16 7.57
N ALA A 60 5.14 2.88 8.17
CA ALA A 60 5.73 4.06 7.56
C ALA A 60 6.52 3.72 6.28
N GLU A 61 7.28 2.62 6.27
CA GLU A 61 7.98 2.15 5.07
C GLU A 61 7.03 1.72 3.96
N ILE A 62 5.96 0.98 4.31
CA ILE A 62 4.90 0.61 3.37
C ILE A 62 4.22 1.85 2.80
N GLU A 63 3.99 2.88 3.60
CA GLU A 63 3.39 4.12 3.13
C GLU A 63 4.31 4.86 2.15
N ILE A 64 5.62 4.90 2.41
CA ILE A 64 6.60 5.50 1.51
C ILE A 64 6.64 4.76 0.16
N GLU A 65 6.73 3.43 0.19
CA GLU A 65 6.73 2.61 -1.04
C GLU A 65 5.39 2.67 -1.77
N PHE A 66 4.27 2.72 -1.03
CA PHE A 66 2.94 2.93 -1.60
C PHE A 66 2.83 4.29 -2.30
N GLN A 67 3.33 5.37 -1.69
CA GLN A 67 3.36 6.69 -2.29
C GLN A 67 4.19 6.72 -3.57
N GLN A 68 5.33 6.03 -3.59
CA GLN A 68 6.18 5.93 -4.79
C GLN A 68 5.49 5.17 -5.93
N VAL A 69 4.89 4.02 -5.62
CA VAL A 69 4.11 3.24 -6.60
C VAL A 69 2.91 4.05 -7.09
N GLN A 70 2.16 4.69 -6.20
CA GLN A 70 1.02 5.54 -6.55
C GLN A 70 1.44 6.73 -7.41
N ALA A 71 2.56 7.38 -7.11
CA ALA A 71 3.10 8.47 -7.91
C ALA A 71 3.51 7.98 -9.31
N GLY A 72 4.18 6.83 -9.41
CA GLY A 72 4.53 6.22 -10.69
C GLY A 72 3.31 5.83 -11.51
N LEU A 73 2.32 5.19 -10.88
CA LEU A 73 1.09 4.75 -11.55
C LEU A 73 0.20 5.92 -11.96
N SER A 74 0.10 6.97 -11.15
CA SER A 74 -0.63 8.18 -11.51
C SER A 74 0.05 8.92 -12.65
N ALA A 75 1.38 9.01 -12.65
CA ALA A 75 2.13 9.55 -13.78
C ALA A 75 1.88 8.74 -15.07
N GLU A 76 1.93 7.40 -15.00
CA GLU A 76 1.67 6.55 -16.16
C GLU A 76 0.22 6.63 -16.66
N ARG A 77 -0.76 6.66 -15.74
CA ARG A 77 -2.16 6.90 -16.09
C ARG A 77 -2.37 8.26 -16.75
N GLN A 78 -1.66 9.28 -16.30
CA GLN A 78 -1.80 10.64 -16.83
C GLN A 78 -1.15 10.79 -18.21
N ARG A 79 -0.08 10.03 -18.49
CA ARG A 79 0.50 9.92 -19.83
C ARG A 79 -0.46 9.25 -20.81
N CYS A 80 -1.07 8.14 -20.39
CA CYS A 80 -2.08 7.44 -21.19
C CYS A 80 -3.34 8.30 -21.42
N HIS A 81 -3.74 9.12 -20.43
CA HIS A 81 -4.87 10.06 -20.58
C HIS A 81 -4.53 11.28 -21.44
N SER A 82 -3.24 11.66 -21.54
CA SER A 82 -2.82 12.76 -22.43
C SER A 82 -2.68 12.34 -23.90
N GLU A 83 -2.57 11.05 -24.19
CA GLU A 83 -2.56 10.53 -25.57
C GLU A 83 -3.98 10.39 -26.17
N GLU A 84 -5.05 10.39 -25.35
CA GLU A 84 -6.44 10.37 -25.85
C GLU A 84 -7.03 11.75 -26.20
N LEU A 85 -6.37 12.87 -25.90
CA LEU A 85 -6.81 14.22 -26.28
C LEU A 85 -5.97 14.86 -27.41
N GLY A 86 -5.18 14.04 -28.11
CA GLY A 86 -4.32 14.44 -29.22
C GLY A 86 -4.79 14.00 -30.61
N GLU A 87 -6.03 13.50 -30.78
CA GLU A 87 -6.62 13.22 -32.10
C GLU A 87 -7.92 14.01 -32.27
N SER A 88 -7.78 15.28 -32.62
CA SER A 88 -8.84 16.10 -33.22
C SER A 88 -8.19 17.10 -34.17
N GLU A 89 -7.91 16.64 -35.39
CA GLU A 89 -7.79 17.46 -36.60
C GLU A 89 -8.78 16.96 -37.65
#